data_AF-A0A1Q7U2Z8-F1
#
_entry.id   AF-A0A1Q7U2Z8-F1
#
_cell.length_a   1.000
_cell.length_b   1.000
_cell.length_c   1.000
_cell.angle_alpha   90.00
_cell.angle_beta   90.00
_cell.angle_gamma   90.00
#
_symmetry.space_group_name_H-M   'P 1'
#
loop_
_entity.id
_entity.type
_entity.pdbx_description
1 polymer ?
#
loop_
_entity_poly.entity_id
_entity_poly.type
_entity_poly.pdbx_seq_one_letter_code
_entity_poly.pdbx_strand_id
1 'polypeptide(L)' 'MAPRTSPALAAIFNSRDEVIEAIRSALENDGFATGTARLSEIRNGARDLVAFIEVHCPDVTIYIRKIEHTFSP' A
#
# COMPACT_ATOMS: atom_id res chain seq x y z
N MET A 1 -19.00 -18.11 1.28
CA MET A 1 -18.57 -16.70 1.15
C MET A 1 -19.42 -16.07 0.07
N ALA A 2 -20.22 -15.04 0.39
CA ALA A 2 -21.02 -14.35 -0.63
C ALA A 2 -20.08 -13.64 -1.63
N PRO A 3 -20.47 -13.44 -2.90
CA PRO A 3 -19.67 -12.66 -3.83
C PRO A 3 -19.49 -11.24 -3.28
N ARG A 4 -18.26 -10.73 -3.22
CA ARG A 4 -18.05 -9.32 -2.89
C ARG A 4 -18.64 -8.47 -4.01
N THR A 5 -19.52 -7.55 -3.66
CA THR A 5 -20.17 -6.61 -4.58
C THR A 5 -19.25 -5.46 -4.99
N SER A 6 -18.08 -5.33 -4.33
CA SER A 6 -17.08 -4.29 -4.56
C SER A 6 -15.72 -4.92 -4.89
N PRO A 7 -14.89 -4.26 -5.71
CA PRO A 7 -13.51 -4.68 -5.97
C PRO A 7 -12.72 -4.88 -4.68
N ALA A 8 -11.80 -5.83 -4.67
CA ALA A 8 -10.88 -6.00 -3.55
C ALA A 8 -10.00 -4.76 -3.39
N LEU A 9 -9.84 -4.25 -2.17
CA LEU A 9 -9.04 -3.07 -1.90
C LEU A 9 -7.62 -3.45 -1.44
N ALA A 10 -6.62 -2.94 -2.14
CA ALA A 10 -5.23 -3.04 -1.75
C ALA A 10 -4.68 -1.70 -1.26
N ALA A 11 -4.14 -1.68 -0.04
CA ALA A 11 -3.41 -0.54 0.50
C ALA A 11 -1.91 -0.67 0.19
N ILE A 12 -1.31 0.35 -0.42
CA ILE A 12 0.09 0.34 -0.86
C ILE A 12 0.87 1.44 -0.14
N PHE A 13 1.94 1.05 0.56
CA PHE A 13 2.82 1.96 1.27
C PHE A 13 4.27 1.80 0.82
N ASN A 14 4.86 2.88 0.29
CA ASN A 14 6.27 2.89 -0.09
C ASN A 14 6.89 4.28 0.10
N SER A 15 8.22 4.36 0.15
CA SER A 15 8.95 5.63 0.11
C SER A 15 9.11 6.21 -1.30
N ARG A 16 8.88 5.41 -2.35
CA ARG A 16 9.16 5.74 -3.75
C ARG A 16 7.87 5.75 -4.57
N ASP A 17 7.56 6.88 -5.21
CA ASP A 17 6.33 7.04 -6.00
C ASP A 17 6.28 6.11 -7.21
N GLU A 18 7.40 5.94 -7.88
CA GLU A 18 7.50 5.09 -9.05
C GLU A 18 7.19 3.62 -8.72
N VAL A 19 7.49 3.20 -7.48
CA VAL A 19 7.15 1.85 -7.01
C VAL A 19 5.67 1.76 -6.63
N ILE A 20 5.13 2.81 -5.98
CA ILE A 20 3.69 2.88 -5.68
C ILE A 20 2.88 2.78 -6.97
N GLU A 21 3.24 3.57 -7.98
CA GLU A 21 2.51 3.64 -9.24
C GLU A 21 2.60 2.34 -10.04
N ALA A 22 3.78 1.70 -10.09
CA ALA A 22 3.94 0.41 -10.77
C ALA A 22 3.05 -0.68 -10.13
N ILE A 23 3.00 -0.75 -8.80
CA ILE A 23 2.18 -1.73 -8.07
C ILE A 23 0.69 -1.40 -8.24
N ARG A 24 0.34 -0.12 -8.13
CA ARG A 24 -1.01 0.37 -8.34
C ARG A 24 -1.54 -0.04 -9.71
N SER A 25 -0.80 0.27 -10.76
CA SER A 25 -1.21 -0.02 -12.14
C SER A 25 -1.42 -1.51 -12.36
N ALA A 26 -0.53 -2.36 -11.84
CA ALA A 26 -0.67 -3.80 -11.93
C ALA A 26 -1.93 -4.32 -11.19
N LEU A 27 -2.18 -3.84 -9.97
CA LEU A 27 -3.33 -4.26 -9.16
C LEU A 27 -4.66 -3.77 -9.74
N GLU A 28 -4.72 -2.51 -10.20
CA GLU A 28 -5.92 -1.97 -10.82
C GLU A 28 -6.25 -2.68 -12.15
N ASN A 29 -5.23 -3.05 -12.93
CA ASN A 29 -5.41 -3.88 -14.12
C ASN A 29 -5.97 -5.29 -13.81
N ASP A 30 -5.65 -5.83 -12.63
CA ASP A 30 -6.17 -7.11 -12.13
C ASP A 30 -7.53 -6.97 -11.40
N GLY A 31 -8.12 -5.77 -11.40
CA GLY A 31 -9.46 -5.52 -10.86
C GLY A 31 -9.51 -5.21 -9.36
N PHE A 32 -8.38 -4.83 -8.75
CA PHE A 32 -8.36 -4.29 -7.39
C PHE A 32 -8.65 -2.79 -7.40
N ALA A 33 -9.33 -2.29 -6.37
CA ALA A 33 -9.23 -0.90 -5.98
C ALA A 33 -7.92 -0.68 -5.21
N THR A 34 -7.35 0.52 -5.27
CA THR A 34 -6.12 0.82 -4.53
C THR A 34 -6.23 2.06 -3.67
N GLY A 35 -5.60 2.01 -2.50
CA GLY A 35 -5.35 3.17 -1.65
C GLY A 35 -3.85 3.31 -1.42
N THR A 36 -3.29 4.50 -1.58
CA THR A 36 -1.84 4.71 -1.50
C THR A 36 -1.47 5.76 -0.47
N ALA A 37 -0.29 5.61 0.14
CA ALA A 37 0.35 6.68 0.91
C ALA A 37 1.88 6.50 0.92
N ARG A 38 2.62 7.61 0.97
CA ARG A 38 4.07 7.55 1.10
C ARG A 38 4.46 7.26 2.55
N LEU A 39 5.52 6.49 2.72
CA LEU A 39 6.08 6.26 4.06
C LEU A 39 6.62 7.54 4.69
N SER A 40 7.04 8.54 3.92
CA SER A 40 7.42 9.85 4.46
C SER A 40 6.24 10.56 5.12
N GLU A 41 5.03 10.44 4.55
CA GLU A 41 3.79 11.04 5.06
C GLU A 41 3.32 10.33 6.34
N ILE A 42 3.55 9.02 6.45
CA ILE A 42 3.30 8.29 7.69
C ILE A 42 4.30 8.72 8.77
N ARG A 43 5.60 8.75 8.43
CA ARG A 43 6.66 9.04 9.41
C ARG A 43 6.63 10.47 9.94
N ASN A 44 6.21 11.43 9.12
CA ASN A 44 6.10 12.84 9.54
C ASN A 44 4.73 13.18 10.15
N GLY A 45 3.82 12.20 10.27
CA GLY A 45 2.48 12.39 10.83
C GLY A 45 1.48 13.09 9.91
N ALA A 46 1.82 13.37 8.65
CA ALA A 46 0.88 13.95 7.69
C ALA A 46 -0.26 12.98 7.30
N ARG A 47 -0.03 11.67 7.45
CA ARG A 47 -1.01 10.61 7.27
C ARG A 47 -0.93 9.65 8.46
N ASP A 48 -2.05 9.46 9.15
CA ASP A 48 -2.16 8.42 10.16
C ASP A 48 -2.41 7.07 9.48
N LEU A 49 -1.45 6.15 9.63
CA LEU A 49 -1.53 4.81 9.05
C LEU A 49 -2.66 3.98 9.66
N VAL A 50 -2.84 4.07 10.98
CA VAL A 50 -3.87 3.31 11.69
C VAL A 50 -5.24 3.80 11.26
N ALA A 51 -5.47 5.12 11.28
CA ALA A 51 -6.72 5.69 10.83
C ALA A 51 -7.00 5.37 9.36
N PHE A 52 -5.98 5.38 8.48
CA PHE A 52 -6.14 4.98 7.09
C PHE A 52 -6.62 3.52 6.96
N ILE A 53 -6.01 2.59 7.69
CA ILE A 53 -6.38 1.17 7.65
C ILE A 53 -7.78 0.96 8.22
N GLU A 54 -8.13 1.62 9.32
CA GLU A 54 -9.44 1.51 9.97
C GLU A 54 -10.57 2.09 9.11
N VAL A 55 -10.33 3.22 8.44
CA VAL A 55 -11.33 3.87 7.58
C VAL A 55 -11.55 3.07 6.29
N HIS A 56 -10.47 2.57 5.68
CA HIS A 56 -10.55 1.96 4.37
C HIS A 56 -10.72 0.44 4.41
N CYS A 57 -10.42 -0.23 5.53
CA CYS A 57 -10.53 -1.68 5.70
C CYS A 57 -10.01 -2.47 4.48
N PRO A 58 -8.74 -2.26 4.06
CA PRO A 58 -8.22 -2.92 2.87
C PRO A 58 -8.16 -4.44 3.05
N ASP A 59 -8.50 -5.19 2.01
CA ASP A 59 -8.40 -6.65 2.00
C ASP A 59 -6.94 -7.12 2.03
N VAL A 60 -6.03 -6.32 1.47
CA VAL A 60 -4.58 -6.58 1.43
C VAL A 60 -3.82 -5.30 1.74
N THR A 61 -2.80 -5.39 2.59
CA THR A 61 -1.84 -4.30 2.85
C THR A 61 -0.45 -4.69 2.35
N ILE A 62 0.12 -3.85 1.50
CA ILE A 62 1.44 -4.05 0.88
C ILE A 62 2.40 -3.03 1.46
N TYR A 63 3.39 -3.54 2.19
CA TYR A 63 4.48 -2.75 2.75
C TYR A 63 5.81 -3.23 2.19
N ILE A 64 6.50 -2.39 1.43
CA ILE A 64 7.80 -2.73 0.86
C ILE A 64 8.86 -1.83 1.49
N ARG A 65 9.66 -2.43 2.36
CA ARG A 65 10.85 -1.81 2.93
C ARG A 65 12.05 -2.15 2.05
N LYS A 66 12.97 -1.20 1.91
CA LYS A 66 14.31 -1.48 1.37
C LYS A 66 14.95 -2.58 2.23
N ILE A 67 15.28 -3.71 1.62
CA ILE A 67 16.15 -4.72 2.24
C ILE A 67 17.57 -4.21 2.03
N GLU A 68 18.17 -3.68 3.09
CA GLU A 68 19.60 -3.37 3.07
C GLU A 68 20.33 -4.67 3.36
N HIS A 69 20.93 -5.27 2.33
CA HIS A 69 21.98 -6.26 2.55
C HIS A 69 23.19 -5.53 3.12
N THR A 70 23.33 -5.53 4.44
CA THR A 70 24.61 -5.23 5.09
C THR A 70 25.51 -6.44 4.83
N PHE A 71 26.18 -6.47 3.69
CA PHE A 71 27.37 -7.30 3.57
C PHE A 71 28.42 -6.66 4.47
N SER A 72 28.59 -7.22 5.68
CA SER A 72 29.81 -6.99 6.44
C SER A 72 30.98 -7.51 5.60
N PRO A 73 32.06 -6.73 5.42
CA PRO A 73 33.26 -7.19 4.74
C PRO A 73 33.93 -8.36 5.49
#